data_AF-A0AAW4U6S0-F1
#
_entry.id   AF-A0AAW4U6S0-F1
#
_cell.length_a   1.000
_cell.length_b   1.000
_cell.length_c   1.000
_cell.angle_alpha   90.00
_cell.angle_beta   90.00
_cell.angle_gamma   90.00
#
_symmetry.space_group_name_H-M   'P 1'
#
loop_
_entity.id
_entity.type
_entity.pdbx_description
1 polymer ?
#
loop_
_entity_poly.entity_id
_entity_poly.type
_entity_poly.pdbx_seq_one_letter_code
_entity_poly.pdbx_strand_id
1 'polypeptide(L)' 'MGKGRKTLVLVIAKLRKKYTLKALLNYTKLAKSTYYDALKKLSREDKYKGLKTLIHNICNKNHGRYG' A
#
# COMPACT_ATOMS: atom_id res chain seq x y z
N MET A 1 -4.21 3.41 3.98
CA MET A 1 -4.64 2.82 2.68
C MET A 1 -5.21 1.44 2.95
N GLY A 2 -6.49 1.20 2.64
CA GLY A 2 -7.09 -0.14 2.80
C GLY A 2 -6.33 -1.20 1.99
N LYS A 3 -6.18 -2.40 2.55
CA LYS A 3 -5.39 -3.52 1.97
C LYS A 3 -5.76 -3.78 0.50
N GLY A 4 -7.05 -3.70 0.13
CA GLY A 4 -7.53 -3.93 -1.24
C GLY A 4 -6.98 -2.98 -2.32
N ARG A 5 -6.79 -1.68 -1.99
CA ARG A 5 -6.29 -0.70 -2.98
C ARG A 5 -4.82 -0.94 -3.34
N LYS A 6 -4.00 -1.40 -2.39
CA LYS A 6 -2.59 -1.73 -2.66
C LYS A 6 -2.46 -2.94 -3.59
N THR A 7 -3.29 -3.96 -3.39
CA THR A 7 -3.34 -5.16 -4.23
C THR A 7 -3.74 -4.82 -5.66
N LEU A 8 -4.77 -3.99 -5.84
CA LEU A 8 -5.21 -3.55 -7.18
C LEU A 8 -4.11 -2.83 -7.96
N VAL A 9 -3.36 -1.94 -7.30
CA VAL A 9 -2.26 -1.20 -7.95
C VAL A 9 -1.13 -2.15 -8.38
N LEU A 10 -0.81 -3.16 -7.56
CA LEU A 10 0.17 -4.20 -7.91
C LEU A 10 -0.31 -5.09 -9.07
N VAL A 11 -1.60 -5.44 -9.09
CA VAL A 11 -2.22 -6.21 -10.17
C VAL A 11 -2.16 -5.42 -11.48
N ILE A 12 -2.54 -4.14 -11.48
CA ILE A 12 -2.46 -3.27 -12.66
C ILE A 12 -1.01 -3.14 -13.13
N ALA A 13 -0.06 -2.95 -12.22
CA ALA A 13 1.36 -2.84 -12.57
C ALA A 13 1.90 -4.11 -13.26
N LYS A 14 1.50 -5.29 -12.81
CA LYS A 14 1.85 -6.58 -13.45
C LYS A 14 1.17 -6.75 -14.81
N LEU A 15 -0.14 -6.44 -14.90
CA LEU A 15 -0.94 -6.59 -16.11
C LEU A 15 -0.61 -5.56 -17.19
N ARG A 16 0.01 -4.44 -16.84
CA ARG A 16 0.46 -3.40 -17.78
C ARG A 16 1.42 -3.92 -18.85
N LYS A 17 2.10 -5.06 -18.61
CA LYS A 17 2.94 -5.72 -19.61
C LYS A 17 2.14 -6.35 -20.76
N LYS A 18 0.85 -6.67 -20.53
CA LYS A 18 -0.02 -7.37 -21.49
C LYS A 18 -1.20 -6.52 -21.99
N TYR A 19 -1.64 -5.55 -21.19
CA TYR A 19 -2.84 -4.74 -21.50
C TYR A 19 -2.56 -3.25 -21.38
N THR A 20 -3.34 -2.46 -22.12
CA THR A 20 -3.24 -1.00 -22.08
C THR A 20 -3.68 -0.45 -20.72
N LEU A 21 -2.92 0.51 -20.19
CA LEU A 21 -3.21 1.11 -18.88
C LEU A 21 -4.62 1.70 -18.81
N LYS A 22 -5.10 2.31 -19.91
CA LYS A 22 -6.42 2.95 -19.97
C LYS A 22 -7.54 1.94 -19.75
N ALA A 23 -7.44 0.75 -20.34
CA ALA A 23 -8.42 -0.33 -20.14
C ALA A 23 -8.42 -0.84 -18.69
N LEU A 24 -7.23 -1.04 -18.12
CA LEU A 24 -7.07 -1.51 -16.73
C LEU A 24 -7.64 -0.51 -15.71
N LEU A 25 -7.41 0.79 -15.93
CA LEU A 25 -7.94 1.85 -15.06
C LEU A 25 -9.46 1.99 -15.17
N ASN A 26 -10.02 1.87 -16.39
CA ASN A 26 -11.46 1.88 -16.59
C ASN A 26 -12.15 0.70 -15.90
N TYR A 27 -11.59 -0.51 -16.02
CA TYR A 27 -12.14 -1.71 -15.38
C TYR A 27 -12.12 -1.62 -13.85
N THR A 28 -11.02 -1.12 -13.29
CA THR A 28 -10.85 -0.98 -11.84
C THR A 28 -11.47 0.29 -11.25
N LYS A 29 -12.09 1.14 -12.09
CA LYS A 29 -12.64 2.47 -11.74
C LYS A 29 -11.63 3.33 -10.97
N LEU A 30 -10.36 3.22 -11.33
CA LEU A 30 -9.24 3.82 -10.60
C LEU A 30 -8.75 5.03 -11.38
N ALA A 31 -8.72 6.20 -10.74
CA ALA A 31 -8.21 7.40 -11.38
C ALA A 31 -6.70 7.28 -11.66
N LYS A 32 -6.26 7.82 -12.80
CA LYS A 32 -4.85 7.77 -13.23
C LYS A 32 -3.91 8.40 -12.19
N SER A 33 -4.27 9.55 -11.64
CA SER A 33 -3.51 10.22 -10.56
C SER A 33 -3.36 9.32 -9.34
N THR A 34 -4.45 8.72 -8.89
CA THR A 34 -4.46 7.79 -7.75
C THR A 34 -3.58 6.56 -7.98
N TYR A 35 -3.56 6.01 -9.19
CA TYR A 35 -2.65 4.92 -9.54
C TYR A 35 -1.18 5.32 -9.38
N TYR A 36 -0.76 6.44 -9.97
CA TYR A 36 0.62 6.90 -9.89
C TYR A 36 1.04 7.29 -8.46
N ASP A 37 0.14 7.93 -7.70
CA ASP A 37 0.38 8.25 -6.29
C ASP A 37 0.56 7.00 -5.45
N ALA A 38 -0.28 5.99 -5.66
CA ALA A 38 -0.17 4.73 -4.95
C ALA A 38 1.10 3.95 -5.34
N LEU A 39 1.47 3.98 -6.63
CA LEU A 39 2.71 3.38 -7.12
C LEU A 39 3.93 4.04 -6.45
N LYS A 40 3.96 5.38 -6.38
CA LYS A 40 5.02 6.14 -5.71
C LYS A 40 5.10 5.82 -4.21
N LYS A 41 3.94 5.66 -3.55
CA LYS A 41 3.86 5.27 -2.13
C LYS A 41 4.29 3.83 -1.88
N LEU A 42 4.07 2.91 -2.83
CA LEU A 42 4.53 1.52 -2.76
C LEU A 42 6.04 1.41 -2.93
N SER A 43 6.63 2.25 -3.78
CA SER A 43 8.09 2.27 -4.01
C SER A 43 8.86 3.00 -2.91
N ARG A 44 8.20 3.83 -2.09
CA ARG A 44 8.86 4.50 -0.97
C ARG A 44 8.93 3.57 0.22
N GLU A 45 10.14 3.39 0.73
CA GLU A 45 10.35 2.81 2.05
C GLU A 45 9.72 3.74 3.11
N ASP A 46 9.03 3.14 4.08
CA ASP A 46 8.50 3.89 5.22
C ASP A 46 9.69 4.29 6.10
N LYS A 47 10.03 5.58 6.08
CA LYS A 47 11.10 6.19 6.89
C LYS A 47 11.00 5.82 8.37
N TYR A 48 9.78 5.60 8.86
CA TYR A 48 9.50 5.29 10.27
C TYR A 48 9.16 3.82 10.50
N LYS A 49 9.44 2.93 9.53
CA LYS A 49 9.14 1.50 9.64
C LYS A 49 9.75 0.91 10.92
N GLY A 50 11.04 1.15 11.15
CA GLY A 50 11.74 0.67 12.34
C GLY A 50 11.15 1.22 13.64
N LEU A 51 10.88 2.53 13.69
CA LEU A 51 10.30 3.18 14.85
C LEU A 51 8.89 2.64 15.19
N LYS A 52 8.04 2.46 14.18
CA LYS A 52 6.70 1.87 14.37
C LYS A 52 6.78 0.43 14.85
N THR A 53 7.70 -0.37 14.31
CA THR A 53 7.93 -1.74 14.79
C THR A 53 8.37 -1.74 16.25
N LEU A 54 9.27 -0.83 16.64
CA LEU A 54 9.71 -0.70 18.02
C LEU A 54 8.57 -0.32 18.97
N ILE A 55 7.80 0.71 18.63
CA ILE A 55 6.64 1.16 19.43
C ILE A 55 5.62 0.01 19.56
N HIS A 56 5.33 -0.69 18.46
CA HIS A 56 4.40 -1.81 18.48
C HIS A 56 4.91 -2.96 19.35
N ASN A 57 6.21 -3.25 19.32
CA ASN A 57 6.82 -4.27 20.16
C ASN A 57 6.77 -3.90 21.65
N ILE A 58 7.06 -2.65 22.00
CA ILE A 58 6.97 -2.14 23.38
C ILE A 58 5.52 -2.22 23.87
N CYS A 59 4.56 -1.79 23.05
CA CYS A 59 3.14 -1.85 23.37
C CYS A 59 2.68 -3.29 23.63
N ASN A 60 3.00 -4.21 22.72
CA ASN A 60 2.67 -5.64 22.88
C ASN A 60 3.34 -6.27 24.10
N LYS A 61 4.61 -5.92 24.38
CA LYS A 61 5.36 -6.44 25.53
C LYS A 61 4.77 -5.99 26.87
N ASN A 62 4.20 -4.79 26.92
CA ASN A 62 3.62 -4.23 28.14
C ASN A 62 2.08 -4.35 28.18
N HIS A 63 1.49 -5.03 27.19
CA HIS A 63 0.05 -5.18 27.08
C HIS A 63 -0.46 -5.98 28.29
N GLY A 64 -1.31 -5.36 29.12
CA GLY A 64 -1.84 -5.96 30.35
C GLY A 64 -1.03 -5.72 31.64
N ARG A 65 0.10 -4.98 31.58
CA ARG A 65 0.85 -4.57 32.79
C ARG A 65 0.36 -3.26 33.41
N TYR A 66 -0.27 -2.43 32.60
CA TYR A 66 -0.92 -1.19 33.03
C TYR A 66 -2.43 -1.43 32.98
N GLY A 67 -2.89 -2.32 33.87
CA GLY A 67 -4.29 -2.44 34.25
C GLY A 67 -4.56 -1.57 35.45
#